data_AF-A0A2G6DBF5-F1
#
_entry.id   AF-A0A2G6DBF5-F1
#
_cell.length_a   1.000
_cell.length_b   1.000
_cell.length_c   1.000
_cell.angle_alpha   90.00
_cell.angle_beta   90.00
_cell.angle_gamma   90.00
#
_symmetry.space_group_name_H-M   'P 1'
#
loop_
_entity.id
_entity.type
_entity.pdbx_description
1 polymer ?
#
loop_
_entity_poly.entity_id
_entity_poly.type
_entity_poly.pdbx_seq_one_letter_code
_entity_poly.pdbx_strand_id
1 'polypeptide(L)'
;MPVLSFFPLLGFFLLGYHALYFIGIFPTYLGYTFFPDGITLPSGAPWKPTVAVIVILLGLVALFIELFKSTRTSSVSIMDHILSTFVLIGFMVSWLVCDWAGNSVFLILTTMSFLDVIAGFTITIASARRDLSLGGK
;
A
#
# COMPACT_ATOMS: atom_id res chain seq x y z
N MET A 1 -19.62 1.27 -4.45
CA MET A 1 -19.72 2.20 -3.31
C MET A 1 -18.72 3.33 -3.52
N PRO A 2 -19.15 4.60 -3.54
CA PRO A 2 -18.34 5.73 -4.02
C PRO A 2 -17.13 6.09 -3.13
N VAL A 3 -17.11 5.67 -1.86
CA VAL A 3 -16.01 6.00 -0.91
C VAL A 3 -14.67 5.37 -1.29
N LEU A 4 -14.68 4.15 -1.86
CA LEU A 4 -13.47 3.48 -2.37
C LEU A 4 -12.96 4.06 -3.71
N SER A 5 -13.75 4.93 -4.35
CA SER A 5 -13.34 5.54 -5.62
C SER A 5 -12.33 6.67 -5.43
N PHE A 6 -12.30 7.31 -4.26
CA PHE A 6 -11.62 8.61 -4.09
C PHE A 6 -10.46 8.56 -3.10
N PHE A 7 -10.44 7.59 -2.19
CA PHE A 7 -9.38 7.51 -1.17
C PHE A 7 -8.32 6.46 -1.55
N PRO A 8 -7.02 6.76 -1.42
CA PRO A 8 -5.96 5.76 -1.61
C PRO A 8 -6.13 4.62 -0.60
N LEU A 9 -6.12 3.39 -1.11
CA LEU A 9 -6.20 2.16 -0.32
C LEU A 9 -5.06 2.07 0.67
N LEU A 10 -3.85 2.45 0.28
CA LEU A 10 -2.71 2.50 1.20
C LEU A 10 -2.89 3.54 2.31
N GLY A 11 -3.74 4.55 2.10
CA GLY A 11 -4.15 5.48 3.15
C GLY A 11 -4.89 4.78 4.29
N PHE A 12 -5.72 3.77 4.00
CA PHE A 12 -6.34 2.95 5.04
C PHE A 12 -5.32 2.12 5.81
N PHE A 13 -4.24 1.67 5.16
CA PHE A 13 -3.15 0.98 5.86
C PHE A 13 -2.41 1.93 6.79
N LEU A 14 -2.11 3.16 6.36
CA LEU A 14 -1.46 4.16 7.20
C LEU A 14 -2.31 4.45 8.45
N LEU A 15 -3.58 4.80 8.25
CA LEU A 15 -4.51 5.11 9.33
C LEU A 15 -4.77 3.89 10.23
N GLY A 16 -4.94 2.72 9.63
CA GLY A 16 -5.16 1.47 10.35
C GLY A 16 -3.97 1.10 11.22
N TYR A 17 -2.74 1.20 10.69
CA TYR A 17 -1.54 0.94 11.47
C TYR A 17 -1.41 1.92 12.64
N HIS A 18 -1.66 3.21 12.39
CA HIS A 18 -1.60 4.25 13.41
C HIS A 18 -2.67 4.04 14.51
N ALA A 19 -3.88 3.62 14.13
CA ALA A 19 -4.94 3.26 15.07
C ALA A 19 -4.58 2.03 15.90
N LEU A 20 -4.02 0.98 15.26
CA LEU A 20 -3.54 -0.23 15.93
C LEU A 20 -2.39 0.06 16.90
N TYR A 21 -1.54 1.03 16.59
CA TYR A 21 -0.53 1.53 17.51
C TYR A 21 -1.16 2.23 18.73
N PHE A 22 -2.13 3.13 18.51
CA PHE A 22 -2.79 3.85 19.62
C PHE A 22 -3.50 2.94 20.63
N ILE A 23 -4.02 1.81 20.18
CA ILE A 23 -4.65 0.80 21.07
C ILE A 23 -3.66 -0.24 21.62
N GLY A 24 -2.36 -0.07 21.37
CA GLY A 24 -1.30 -0.90 21.94
C GLY A 24 -1.07 -2.26 21.24
N ILE A 25 -1.59 -2.45 20.03
CA ILE A 25 -1.43 -3.71 19.26
C ILE A 25 -0.18 -3.67 18.39
N PHE A 26 0.05 -2.62 17.62
CA PHE A 26 1.29 -2.52 16.84
C PHE A 26 2.34 -1.68 17.57
N PRO A 27 3.65 -2.01 17.44
CA PRO A 27 4.24 -3.09 16.62
C PRO A 27 4.34 -4.46 17.34
N THR A 28 4.03 -4.54 18.63
CA THR A 28 4.26 -5.74 19.48
C THR A 28 3.70 -7.03 18.89
N TYR A 29 2.50 -6.98 18.32
CA TYR A 29 1.82 -8.18 17.86
C TYR A 29 2.20 -8.63 16.45
N LEU A 30 3.09 -7.91 15.75
CA LEU A 30 3.52 -8.25 14.39
C LEU A 30 4.22 -9.61 14.28
N GLY A 31 4.90 -10.03 15.35
CA GLY A 31 5.65 -11.29 15.40
C GLY A 31 4.80 -12.54 15.68
N TYR A 32 3.54 -12.39 16.09
CA TYR A 32 2.70 -13.55 16.39
C TYR A 32 2.38 -14.34 15.13
N THR A 33 2.44 -15.67 15.24
CA THR A 33 2.07 -16.60 14.18
C THR A 33 0.58 -16.92 14.24
N PHE A 34 -0.10 -16.96 13.10
CA PHE A 34 -1.51 -17.37 13.02
C PHE A 34 -1.72 -18.87 13.31
N PHE A 35 -0.72 -19.67 12.94
CA PHE A 35 -0.71 -21.12 13.14
C PHE A 35 0.49 -21.46 14.03
N PRO A 36 0.30 -21.56 15.37
CA PRO A 36 1.39 -21.84 16.30
C PRO A 36 2.14 -23.14 15.98
N ASP A 37 1.39 -24.17 15.57
CA ASP A 37 1.94 -25.46 15.15
C ASP A 37 2.55 -25.42 13.74
N GLY A 38 2.18 -24.40 12.96
CA GLY A 38 2.57 -24.22 11.56
C GLY A 38 1.78 -25.08 10.58
N ILE A 39 1.95 -24.78 9.30
CA ILE A 39 1.37 -25.53 8.19
C ILE A 39 2.53 -26.19 7.45
N THR A 40 2.47 -27.51 7.29
CA THR A 40 3.42 -28.23 6.45
C THR A 40 3.06 -28.01 4.98
N LEU A 41 3.96 -27.38 4.24
CA LEU A 41 3.79 -27.18 2.80
C LEU A 41 3.89 -28.51 2.04
N PRO A 42 3.38 -28.61 0.80
CA PRO A 42 3.58 -29.78 -0.05
C PRO A 42 5.05 -30.16 -0.29
N SER A 43 5.96 -29.20 -0.12
CA SER A 43 7.42 -29.43 -0.15
C SER A 43 7.96 -30.11 1.11
N GLY A 44 7.15 -30.32 2.14
CA GLY A 44 7.55 -30.83 3.46
C GLY A 44 8.09 -29.77 4.42
N ALA A 45 8.28 -28.52 3.97
CA ALA A 45 8.80 -27.45 4.81
C ALA A 45 7.72 -26.90 5.77
N PRO A 46 8.05 -26.64 7.05
CA PRO A 46 7.12 -25.98 7.98
C PRO A 46 7.01 -24.49 7.65
N TRP A 47 5.79 -24.00 7.45
CA TRP A 47 5.49 -22.59 7.20
C TRP A 47 4.67 -22.00 8.34
N LYS A 48 5.17 -20.92 8.95
CA LYS A 48 4.54 -20.23 10.07
C LYS A 48 4.37 -18.74 9.74
N PRO A 49 3.28 -18.35 9.04
CA PRO A 49 3.06 -16.95 8.71
C PRO A 49 2.77 -16.13 9.97
N THR A 50 3.45 -14.99 10.08
CA THR A 50 3.24 -14.01 11.14
C THR A 50 2.20 -12.96 10.74
N VAL A 51 1.70 -12.21 11.71
CA VAL A 51 0.85 -11.02 11.49
C VAL A 51 1.50 -10.05 10.52
N ALA A 52 2.82 -9.83 10.64
CA ALA A 52 3.61 -9.06 9.70
C ALA A 52 3.43 -9.50 8.24
N VAL A 53 3.53 -10.81 7.96
CA VAL A 53 3.40 -11.34 6.59
C VAL A 53 2.00 -11.06 6.03
N ILE A 54 0.96 -11.23 6.84
CA ILE A 54 -0.42 -10.98 6.39
C ILE A 54 -0.66 -9.49 6.12
N VAL A 55 -0.17 -8.59 6.97
CA VAL A 55 -0.24 -7.13 6.73
C VAL A 55 0.45 -6.76 5.41
N ILE A 56 1.62 -7.33 5.13
CA ILE A 56 2.36 -7.09 3.88
C ILE A 56 1.56 -7.61 2.68
N LEU A 57 1.02 -8.84 2.75
CA LEU A 57 0.24 -9.41 1.65
C LEU A 57 -1.02 -8.59 1.36
N LEU A 58 -1.72 -8.12 2.39
CA LEU A 58 -2.87 -7.25 2.23
C LEU A 58 -2.46 -5.89 1.63
N GLY A 59 -1.33 -5.31 2.05
CA GLY A 59 -0.78 -4.09 1.47
C GLY A 59 -0.40 -4.24 0.00
N LEU A 60 0.14 -5.40 -0.38
CA LEU A 60 0.46 -5.72 -1.77
C LEU A 60 -0.81 -5.80 -2.64
N VAL A 61 -1.87 -6.44 -2.14
CA VAL A 61 -3.17 -6.49 -2.82
C VAL A 61 -3.75 -5.09 -2.95
N ALA A 62 -3.65 -4.25 -1.92
CA ALA A 62 -4.08 -2.86 -1.97
C ALA A 62 -3.35 -2.06 -3.06
N LEU A 63 -2.01 -2.14 -3.10
CA LEU A 63 -1.19 -1.55 -4.15
C LEU A 63 -1.65 -2.01 -5.53
N PHE A 64 -1.83 -3.32 -5.73
CA PHE A 64 -2.30 -3.85 -7.00
C PHE A 64 -3.64 -3.24 -7.42
N ILE A 65 -4.60 -3.14 -6.51
CA ILE A 65 -5.90 -2.52 -6.81
C ILE A 65 -5.73 -1.03 -7.19
N GLU A 66 -4.85 -0.29 -6.53
CA GLU A 66 -4.55 1.12 -6.88
C GLU A 66 -3.96 1.24 -8.29
N LEU A 67 -3.05 0.35 -8.68
CA LEU A 67 -2.50 0.31 -10.04
C LEU A 67 -3.60 0.11 -11.08
N PHE A 68 -4.54 -0.82 -10.84
CA PHE A 68 -5.70 -1.01 -11.73
C PHE A 68 -6.59 0.22 -11.78
N LYS A 69 -6.84 0.87 -10.65
CA LYS A 69 -7.63 2.12 -10.59
C LYS A 69 -6.96 3.21 -11.45
N SER A 70 -5.64 3.36 -11.36
CA SER A 70 -4.87 4.34 -12.12
C SER A 70 -4.95 4.14 -13.65
N THR A 71 -5.23 2.93 -14.14
CA THR A 71 -5.38 2.69 -15.60
C THR A 71 -6.67 3.24 -16.19
N ARG A 72 -7.66 3.60 -15.37
CA ARG A 72 -8.96 4.12 -15.83
C ARG A 72 -8.90 5.64 -15.89
N THR A 73 -8.64 6.17 -17.09
CA THR A 73 -8.54 7.61 -17.34
C THR A 73 -9.88 8.30 -17.04
N SER A 74 -9.96 9.00 -15.91
CA SER A 74 -11.06 9.89 -15.57
C SER A 74 -10.50 11.17 -14.95
N SER A 75 -11.19 12.30 -15.10
CA SER A 75 -10.77 13.64 -14.64
C SER A 75 -10.48 13.73 -13.13
N VAL A 76 -10.78 12.67 -12.37
CA VAL A 76 -10.47 12.48 -10.95
C VAL A 76 -8.97 12.18 -10.69
N SER A 77 -8.20 11.86 -11.74
CA SER A 77 -6.79 11.42 -11.68
C SER A 77 -5.84 12.33 -10.88
N ILE A 78 -5.98 13.65 -10.94
CA ILE A 78 -5.07 14.57 -10.24
C ILE A 78 -5.24 14.47 -8.72
N MET A 79 -6.48 14.36 -8.24
CA MET A 79 -6.76 14.28 -6.82
C MET A 79 -6.26 12.95 -6.24
N ASP A 80 -6.40 11.86 -6.98
CA ASP A 80 -5.83 10.55 -6.60
C ASP A 80 -4.31 10.64 -6.41
N HIS A 81 -3.58 11.29 -7.31
CA HIS A 81 -2.13 11.47 -7.18
C HIS A 81 -1.73 12.32 -5.99
N ILE A 82 -2.45 13.43 -5.76
CA ILE A 82 -2.20 14.31 -4.61
C ILE A 82 -2.42 13.55 -3.30
N LEU A 83 -3.55 12.84 -3.18
CA LEU A 83 -3.85 12.06 -1.99
C LEU A 83 -2.85 10.93 -1.75
N SER A 84 -2.45 10.19 -2.79
CA SER A 84 -1.41 9.16 -2.68
C SER A 84 -0.07 9.75 -2.26
N THR A 85 0.28 10.93 -2.78
CA THR A 85 1.50 11.65 -2.37
C THR A 85 1.47 12.03 -0.89
N PHE A 86 0.33 12.49 -0.36
CA PHE A 86 0.19 12.75 1.07
C PHE A 86 0.30 11.47 1.91
N VAL A 87 -0.27 10.36 1.45
CA VAL A 87 -0.13 9.05 2.12
C VAL A 87 1.33 8.61 2.15
N LEU A 88 2.06 8.76 1.04
CA LEU A 88 3.50 8.49 0.99
C LEU A 88 4.26 9.34 2.00
N ILE A 89 4.00 10.64 2.06
CA ILE A 89 4.65 11.53 3.04
C ILE A 89 4.32 11.05 4.47
N GLY A 90 3.07 10.69 4.75
CA GLY A 90 2.65 10.17 6.05
C GLY A 90 3.40 8.90 6.45
N PHE A 91 3.50 7.92 5.55
CA PHE A 91 4.31 6.72 5.76
C PHE A 91 5.79 7.06 5.96
N MET A 92 6.37 7.88 5.08
CA MET A 92 7.80 8.18 5.12
C MET A 92 8.20 8.93 6.39
N VAL A 93 7.42 9.94 6.79
CA VAL A 93 7.65 10.69 8.04
C VAL A 93 7.48 9.79 9.24
N SER A 94 6.40 8.99 9.30
CA SER A 94 6.18 8.06 10.42
C SER A 94 7.33 7.08 10.55
N TRP A 95 7.78 6.48 9.45
CA TRP A 95 8.87 5.50 9.45
C TRP A 95 10.20 6.08 9.92
N LEU A 96 10.52 7.32 9.51
CA LEU A 96 11.79 7.97 9.83
C LEU A 96 11.84 8.57 11.23
N VAL A 97 10.69 9.02 11.76
CA VAL A 97 10.63 9.82 12.99
C VAL A 97 10.08 9.02 14.17
N CYS A 98 9.18 8.07 13.95
CA CYS A 98 8.49 7.37 15.03
C CYS A 98 9.12 6.00 15.33
N ASP A 99 9.59 5.80 16.55
CA ASP A 99 10.21 4.54 17.00
C ASP A 99 9.32 3.31 16.75
N TRP A 100 8.01 3.45 16.94
CA TRP A 100 7.04 2.37 16.72
C TRP A 100 6.92 1.94 15.26
N ALA A 101 7.22 2.84 14.32
CA ALA A 101 7.19 2.59 12.89
C ALA A 101 8.53 2.05 12.37
N GLY A 102 9.60 2.06 13.16
CA GLY A 102 10.97 1.67 12.77
C GLY A 102 11.19 0.18 12.52
N ASN A 103 10.24 -0.51 11.89
CA ASN A 103 10.29 -1.94 11.57
C ASN A 103 10.14 -2.19 10.07
N SER A 104 10.59 -3.38 9.62
CA SER A 104 10.60 -3.73 8.19
C SER A 104 9.20 -3.82 7.58
N VAL A 105 8.16 -4.14 8.37
CA VAL A 105 6.78 -4.21 7.86
C VAL A 105 6.33 -2.82 7.41
N PHE A 106 6.54 -1.82 8.25
CA PHE A 106 6.16 -0.45 7.95
C PHE A 106 7.02 0.16 6.83
N LEU A 107 8.30 -0.20 6.74
CA LEU A 107 9.16 0.16 5.59
C LEU A 107 8.63 -0.41 4.27
N ILE A 108 8.19 -1.67 4.28
CA ILE A 108 7.63 -2.32 3.08
C ILE A 108 6.33 -1.61 2.67
N LEU A 109 5.45 -1.27 3.61
CA LEU A 109 4.24 -0.48 3.32
C LEU A 109 4.58 0.92 2.77
N THR A 110 5.60 1.57 3.34
CA THR A 110 6.12 2.86 2.84
C THR A 110 6.61 2.73 1.39
N THR A 111 7.34 1.65 1.10
CA THR A 111 7.83 1.35 -0.25
C THR A 111 6.67 1.07 -1.21
N MET A 112 5.63 0.37 -0.77
CA MET A 112 4.41 0.17 -1.57
C MET A 112 3.76 1.52 -1.92
N SER A 113 3.63 2.43 -0.95
CA SER A 113 3.09 3.77 -1.19
C SER A 113 3.98 4.60 -2.11
N PHE A 114 5.29 4.41 -2.06
CA PHE A 114 6.22 5.05 -2.97
C PHE A 114 6.04 4.55 -4.41
N LEU A 115 5.88 3.24 -4.59
CA LEU A 115 5.61 2.63 -5.88
C LEU A 115 4.25 3.07 -6.45
N ASP A 116 3.23 3.24 -5.62
CA ASP A 116 1.91 3.74 -6.05
C ASP A 116 2.04 5.14 -6.68
N VAL A 117 2.71 6.07 -6.01
CA VAL A 117 2.93 7.43 -6.53
C VAL A 117 3.67 7.41 -7.88
N ILE A 118 4.76 6.64 -7.99
CA ILE A 118 5.52 6.52 -9.24
C ILE A 118 4.65 5.96 -10.36
N ALA A 119 3.92 4.89 -10.08
CA ALA A 119 3.08 4.24 -11.07
C ALA A 119 1.93 5.16 -11.52
N GLY A 120 1.30 5.88 -10.58
CA GLY A 120 0.25 6.84 -10.88
C GLY A 120 0.67 7.92 -11.87
N PHE A 121 1.82 8.57 -11.63
CA PHE A 121 2.39 9.55 -12.57
C PHE A 121 2.78 8.90 -13.90
N THR A 122 3.40 7.72 -13.86
CA THR A 122 3.84 6.99 -15.06
C THR A 122 2.67 6.66 -15.99
N ILE A 123 1.57 6.12 -15.44
CA ILE A 123 0.37 5.76 -16.21
C ILE A 123 -0.29 7.01 -16.80
N THR A 124 -0.36 8.10 -16.05
CA THR A 124 -0.95 9.36 -16.52
C THR A 124 -0.16 9.94 -17.70
N ILE A 125 1.18 9.97 -17.60
CA ILE A 125 2.05 10.43 -18.69
C ILE A 125 1.92 9.52 -19.92
N ALA A 126 1.86 8.20 -19.73
CA ALA A 126 1.71 7.24 -20.81
C ALA A 126 0.37 7.41 -21.56
N SER A 127 -0.74 7.64 -20.83
CA SER A 127 -2.04 7.92 -21.44
C SER A 127 -2.01 9.21 -22.26
N ALA A 128 -1.47 10.29 -21.70
CA ALA A 128 -1.37 11.58 -22.39
C ALA A 128 -0.55 11.47 -23.69
N ARG A 129 0.56 10.72 -23.67
CA ARG A 129 1.37 10.46 -24.88
C ARG A 129 0.59 9.71 -25.96
N ARG A 130 -0.21 8.71 -25.56
CA ARG A 130 -1.05 7.95 -26.49
C ARG A 130 -2.12 8.84 -27.13
N ASP A 131 -2.76 9.69 -26.33
CA ASP A 131 -3.82 10.58 -26.81
C ASP A 131 -3.27 11.61 -27.82
N LEU A 132 -2.06 12.14 -27.58
CA LEU A 132 -1.36 13.02 -28.53
C LEU A 132 -1.04 12.34 -29.87
N SER A 133 -0.72 11.04 -29.86
CA SER A 133 -0.43 10.29 -31.10
C SER A 133 -1.66 10.05 -31.98
N LEU A 134 -2.87 10.05 -31.38
CA LEU A 134 -4.13 9.81 -32.08
C LEU A 134 -4.77 11.10 -32.62
N GLY A 135 -4.52 12.26 -31.98
CA GLY A 135 -5.02 13.57 -32.40
C GLY A 135 -4.21 14.27 -33.50
N GLY A 136 -3.19 13.62 -34.06
CA GLY A 136 -2.32 14.14 -35.12
C GLY A 136 -2.85 13.95 -36.56
N LYS A 137 -4.17 13.82 -36.74
CA LYS A 137 -4.85 13.84 -38.06
C LYS A 137 -6.00 14.83 -38.04
#